data_AF-A0A3D8GQU5-F1
#
_entry.id   AF-A0A3D8GQU5-F1
#
_cell.length_a   1.000
_cell.length_b   1.000
_cell.length_c   1.000
_cell.angle_alpha   90.00
_cell.angle_beta   90.00
_cell.angle_gamma   90.00
#
_symmetry.space_group_name_H-M   'P 1'
#
loop_
_entity.id
_entity.type
_entity.pdbx_description
1 polymer ?
#
loop_
_entity_poly.entity_id
_entity_poly.type
_entity_poly.pdbx_seq_one_letter_code
_entity_poly.pdbx_strand_id
1 'polypeptide(L)'
;MYRLEKGKREIMLRFSRESACGAADREEICRMLLRREVDIEKIADSGSGILFHNRLGAVVLEAEQFPSFLFTVRSVVPKSAWFYE
;
A
#
# COMPACT_ATOMS: atom_id res chain seq x y z
N MET A 1 2.73 12.44 -2.14
CA MET A 1 3.38 11.34 -2.88
C MET A 1 4.66 11.01 -2.13
N TYR A 2 4.99 9.74 -1.97
CA TYR A 2 6.20 9.28 -1.27
C TYR A 2 7.05 8.50 -2.26
N ARG A 3 8.36 8.61 -2.12
CA ARG A 3 9.33 7.87 -2.93
C ARG A 3 10.09 6.94 -2.01
N LEU A 4 9.99 5.64 -2.29
CA LEU A 4 10.57 4.58 -1.47
C LEU A 4 11.57 3.80 -2.31
N GLU A 5 12.64 3.36 -1.69
CA GLU A 5 13.62 2.48 -2.31
C GLU A 5 13.59 1.12 -1.63
N LYS A 6 13.40 0.06 -2.42
CA LYS A 6 13.43 -1.32 -1.94
C LYS A 6 14.44 -2.11 -2.77
N GLY A 7 15.64 -2.28 -2.24
CA GLY A 7 16.76 -2.84 -2.99
C GLY A 7 17.16 -1.91 -4.13
N LYS A 8 17.07 -2.39 -5.39
CA LYS A 8 17.36 -1.60 -6.60
C LYS A 8 16.10 -1.04 -7.27
N ARG A 9 14.94 -1.18 -6.63
CA ARG A 9 13.65 -0.75 -7.18
C ARG A 9 13.22 0.56 -6.54
N GLU A 10 12.80 1.50 -7.38
CA GLU A 10 12.12 2.72 -6.95
C GLU A 10 10.60 2.48 -6.96
N ILE A 11 9.97 2.91 -5.88
CA ILE A 11 8.54 2.79 -5.67
C ILE A 11 7.98 4.20 -5.42
N MET A 12 7.04 4.61 -6.25
CA MET A 12 6.24 5.81 -6.02
C MET A 12 4.94 5.40 -5.34
N LEU A 13 4.70 5.90 -4.13
CA LEU A 13 3.47 5.68 -3.39
C LEU A 13 2.61 6.95 -3.38
N ARG A 14 1.40 6.85 -3.92
CA ARG A 14 0.37 7.88 -3.83
C ARG A 14 -0.82 7.38 -3.01
N PHE A 15 -1.54 8.33 -2.42
CA PHE A 15 -2.75 8.08 -1.66
C PHE A 15 -3.92 8.71 -2.42
N SER A 16 -5.00 7.96 -2.62
CA SER A 16 -6.22 8.49 -3.21
C SER A 16 -6.76 9.62 -2.33
N ARG A 17 -7.50 10.56 -2.92
CA ARG A 17 -8.17 11.63 -2.15
C ARG A 17 -9.25 11.07 -1.21
N GLU A 18 -9.77 9.90 -1.54
CA GLU A 18 -10.82 9.18 -0.82
C GLU A 18 -10.26 8.34 0.35
N SER A 19 -8.95 8.10 0.38
CA SER A 19 -8.32 7.36 1.48
C SER A 19 -8.32 8.20 2.76
N ALA A 20 -9.12 7.78 3.75
CA ALA A 20 -9.20 8.40 5.07
C ALA A 20 -7.96 8.06 5.93
N CYS A 21 -6.76 8.44 5.47
CA CYS A 21 -5.48 8.10 6.11
C CYS A 21 -4.74 9.36 6.56
N GLY A 22 -4.48 9.46 7.88
CA GLY A 22 -3.65 10.50 8.47
C GLY A 22 -2.16 10.30 8.21
N ALA A 23 -1.33 11.27 8.59
CA ALA A 23 0.13 11.21 8.37
C ALA A 23 0.77 9.95 8.99
N ALA A 24 0.39 9.60 10.23
CA ALA A 24 0.91 8.41 10.91
C ALA A 24 0.53 7.09 10.21
N ASP A 25 -0.65 7.02 9.59
CA ASP A 25 -1.07 5.84 8.83
C ASP A 25 -0.29 5.72 7.53
N ARG A 26 -0.05 6.85 6.85
CA ARG A 26 0.75 6.89 5.63
C ARG A 26 2.18 6.43 5.89
N GLU A 27 2.80 6.88 6.98
CA GLU A 27 4.13 6.42 7.39
C GLU A 27 4.17 4.92 7.69
N GLU A 28 3.14 4.39 8.36
CA GLU A 28 3.05 2.96 8.62
C GLU A 28 2.94 2.16 7.30
N ILE A 29 2.14 2.62 6.34
CA ILE A 29 2.00 1.97 5.04
C ILE A 29 3.33 2.01 4.27
N CYS A 30 4.05 3.13 4.29
CA CYS A 30 5.40 3.21 3.74
C CYS A 30 6.33 2.16 4.38
N ARG A 31 6.32 2.06 5.72
CA ARG A 31 7.10 1.07 6.46
C ARG A 31 6.71 -0.36 6.09
N MET A 32 5.41 -0.66 5.94
CA MET A 32 4.92 -1.97 5.51
C MET A 32 5.47 -2.36 4.13
N LEU A 33 5.39 -1.47 3.14
CA LEU A 33 5.87 -1.74 1.77
C LEU A 33 7.38 -2.01 1.72
N LEU A 34 8.14 -1.39 2.61
CA LEU A 34 9.59 -1.58 2.74
C LEU A 34 9.97 -2.90 3.44
N ARG A 35 9.06 -3.56 4.16
CA ARG A 35 9.35 -4.86 4.82
C ARG A 35 9.62 -5.96 3.79
N ARG A 36 10.51 -6.89 4.10
CA ARG A 36 10.91 -8.00 3.21
C ARG A 36 9.75 -8.91 2.80
N GLU A 37 8.73 -9.02 3.66
CA GLU A 37 7.57 -9.91 3.46
C GLU A 37 6.63 -9.46 2.34
N VAL A 38 6.67 -8.18 1.95
CA VAL A 38 5.81 -7.67 0.88
C VAL A 38 6.47 -7.89 -0.47
N ASP A 39 5.91 -8.78 -1.28
CA ASP A 39 6.34 -9.01 -2.66
C ASP A 39 5.74 -7.95 -3.59
N ILE A 40 6.52 -6.90 -3.84
CA ILE A 40 6.11 -5.73 -4.63
C ILE A 40 5.96 -6.08 -6.11
N GLU A 41 6.80 -6.99 -6.63
CA GLU A 41 6.73 -7.40 -8.04
C GLU A 41 5.46 -8.19 -8.29
N LYS A 42 5.13 -9.12 -7.39
CA LYS A 42 3.87 -9.86 -7.48
C LYS A 42 2.64 -8.96 -7.48
N ILE A 43 2.61 -7.91 -6.65
CA ILE A 43 1.46 -6.98 -6.61
C ILE A 43 1.42 -6.13 -7.89
N ALA A 44 2.57 -5.74 -8.42
CA ALA A 44 2.63 -4.99 -9.67
C ALA A 44 2.15 -5.82 -10.86
N ASP A 45 2.57 -7.09 -10.94
CA ASP A 45 2.17 -8.03 -12.00
C ASP A 45 0.66 -8.31 -11.97
N SER A 46 0.04 -8.33 -10.78
CA SER A 46 -1.42 -8.48 -10.63
C SER A 46 -2.21 -7.18 -10.84
N GLY A 47 -1.53 -6.03 -10.97
CA GLY A 47 -2.15 -4.70 -11.08
C GLY A 47 -2.85 -4.19 -9.82
N SER A 48 -2.98 -5.02 -8.78
CA SER A 48 -3.58 -4.65 -7.50
C SER A 48 -3.22 -5.65 -6.40
N GLY A 49 -3.37 -5.25 -5.14
CA GLY A 49 -3.15 -6.12 -3.99
C GLY A 49 -3.77 -5.58 -2.71
N ILE A 50 -3.90 -6.46 -1.71
CA ILE A 50 -4.40 -6.11 -0.38
C ILE A 50 -3.32 -6.49 0.62
N LEU A 51 -2.89 -5.51 1.42
CA LEU A 51 -1.98 -5.75 2.54
C LEU A 51 -2.74 -5.68 3.86
N PHE A 52 -2.55 -6.69 4.70
CA PHE A 52 -3.16 -6.73 6.02
C PHE A 52 -2.20 -6.16 7.07
N HIS A 53 -2.74 -5.31 7.93
CA HIS A 53 -2.03 -4.72 9.06
C HIS A 53 -2.86 -4.83 10.34
N ASN A 54 -2.19 -5.09 11.46
CA ASN A 54 -2.90 -5.29 12.73
C ASN A 54 -3.62 -4.04 13.22
N ARG A 55 -3.00 -2.86 13.05
CA ARG A 55 -3.58 -1.58 13.47
C ARG A 55 -4.47 -0.94 12.40
N LEU A 56 -4.09 -1.05 11.13
CA LEU A 56 -4.77 -0.32 10.04
C LEU A 56 -5.92 -1.12 9.42
N GLY A 57 -5.93 -2.44 9.57
CA GLY A 57 -6.81 -3.32 8.80
C GLY A 57 -6.26 -3.59 7.41
N ALA A 58 -7.12 -3.53 6.40
CA ALA A 58 -6.78 -3.91 5.02
C ALA A 58 -6.44 -2.67 4.21
N VAL A 59 -5.23 -2.64 3.66
CA VAL A 59 -4.73 -1.56 2.79
C VAL A 59 -4.87 -2.03 1.35
N VAL A 60 -5.77 -1.39 0.61
CA VAL A 60 -6.04 -1.72 -0.79
C VAL A 60 -5.12 -0.91 -1.69
N LEU A 61 -4.35 -1.61 -2.52
CA LEU A 61 -3.38 -1.06 -3.44
C LEU A 61 -3.80 -1.34 -4.87
N GLU A 62 -3.69 -0.32 -5.71
CA GLU A 62 -3.59 -0.48 -7.16
C GLU A 62 -2.15 -0.24 -7.58
N ALA A 63 -1.68 -1.01 -8.55
CA ALA A 63 -0.34 -0.94 -9.07
C ALA A 63 -0.38 -0.60 -10.57
N GLU A 64 0.41 0.39 -10.94
CA GLU A 64 0.67 0.78 -12.32
C GLU A 64 2.17 0.66 -12.58
N GLN A 65 2.56 0.09 -13.72
CA GLN A 65 3.96 -0.09 -14.09
C GLN A 65 4.29 0.74 -15.32
N PHE A 66 4.89 1.93 -15.15
CA PHE A 66 5.59 2.68 -16.21
C PHE A 66 6.25 3.97 -15.66
N PRO A 67 7.58 4.19 -15.73
CA PRO A 67 8.72 3.25 -15.79
C PRO A 67 9.16 2.73 -14.40
N SER A 68 8.64 3.32 -13.31
CA SER A 68 8.83 2.89 -11.91
C SER A 68 7.55 2.22 -11.39
N PHE A 69 7.62 1.51 -10.25
CA PHE A 69 6.41 0.97 -9.64
C PHE A 69 5.60 2.10 -9.00
N LEU A 70 4.41 2.39 -9.56
CA LEU A 70 3.47 3.34 -8.98
C LEU A 70 2.39 2.58 -8.22
N PHE A 71 2.38 2.70 -6.90
CA PHE A 71 1.30 2.20 -6.06
C PHE A 71 0.37 3.31 -5.62
N THR A 72 -0.91 3.02 -5.70
CA THR A 72 -2.00 3.87 -5.23
C THR A 72 -2.68 3.19 -4.06
N VAL A 73 -2.58 3.77 -2.87
CA VAL A 73 -3.45 3.39 -1.76
C VAL A 73 -4.85 3.92 -2.09
N ARG A 74 -5.75 3.02 -2.46
CA ARG A 74 -7.14 3.36 -2.79
C ARG A 74 -7.98 3.56 -1.55
N SER A 75 -7.84 2.65 -0.59
CA SER A 75 -8.61 2.66 0.65
C SER A 75 -7.85 1.93 1.77
N VAL A 76 -8.20 2.26 3.01
CA VAL A 76 -7.79 1.54 4.20
C VAL A 76 -9.05 1.18 4.96
N VAL A 77 -9.34 -0.12 5.03
CA VAL A 77 -10.55 -0.65 5.67
C VAL A 77 -10.18 -1.12 7.08
N PRO A 78 -10.57 -0.39 8.15
CA PRO A 78 -10.21 -0.74 9.51
C PRO A 78 -10.83 -2.07 9.92
N LYS A 79 -10.17 -2.82 10.80
CA LYS A 79 -10.67 -4.11 11.30
C LYS A 79 -12.07 -4.03 11.91
N SER A 80 -12.42 -2.90 12.53
CA SER A 80 -13.75 -2.66 13.10
C SER A 80 -14.87 -2.60 12.07
N ALA A 81 -14.54 -2.39 10.79
CA ALA A 81 -15.48 -2.37 9.68
C ALA A 81 -15.50 -3.70 8.91
N TRP A 82 -14.78 -4.72 9.38
CA TRP A 82 -14.80 -6.04 8.75
C TRP A 82 -16.06 -6.77 9.20
N PHE A 83 -16.69 -7.49 8.28
CA PHE A 83 -17.81 -8.37 8.60
C PHE A 83 -17.30 -9.49 9.51
N TYR A 84 -17.81 -9.54 10.74
CA TYR A 84 -17.81 -10.74 11.58
C TYR A 84 -19.15 -11.43 11.36
N GLU A 85 -19.14 -12.67 10.87
CA GLU A 85 -20.20 -13.64 11.17
C GLU A 85 -19.92 -14.28 12.53
#